data_AF-A0A3N9NSA2-F1
#
_entry.id   AF-A0A3N9NSA2-F1
#
_cell.length_a   1.000
_cell.length_b   1.000
_cell.length_c   1.000
_cell.angle_alpha   90.00
_cell.angle_beta   90.00
_cell.angle_gamma   90.00
#
_symmetry.space_group_name_H-M   'P 1'
#
loop_
_entity.id
_entity.type
_entity.pdbx_description
1 polymer ?
#
loop_
_entity_poly.entity_id
_entity_poly.type
_entity_poly.pdbx_seq_one_letter_code
_entity_poly.pdbx_strand_id
1 'polypeptide(L)'
;MAWPSPVPLCGIRHWVFEGNTQDMATIQTVKDDLIQWKLSQVIFVGDAGMGSDDNTQYLQRGGGHYIIGRKMKTGEADVRQALRQKGRYTEIADDLWAKQVIIGNGEKRKRLVLAKNINEQKRHEKTRETMTAYLETAIAEINKGRKQAESKAALSLRAHRIYGKYIKVLATGKLALNKTKLQREARYDGKYLIESSDDTLSLSDIVLGCKQPYDVEHAFRTLKTTLDLRPNYHTKHDRIRCHIFLCFIALVLVRMSETATGKSWTRIRTELNRLYYGEFKFENKTVAQLTELAAAQRSIFSALKIKPPSTVQD
;
A
#
# COMPACT_ATOMS: atom_id res chain seq x y z
N MET A 1 18.35 -6.54 -16.71
CA MET A 1 18.15 -7.65 -15.76
C MET A 1 16.68 -7.58 -15.37
N ALA A 2 15.83 -8.48 -15.88
CA ALA A 2 14.40 -8.45 -15.58
C ALA A 2 14.20 -8.83 -14.11
N TRP A 3 13.38 -8.10 -13.37
CA TRP A 3 13.05 -8.48 -12.00
C TRP A 3 12.38 -9.87 -12.02
N PRO A 4 12.89 -10.85 -11.26
CA PRO A 4 12.21 -12.13 -11.14
C PRO A 4 10.82 -11.91 -10.51
N SER A 5 9.83 -12.62 -11.05
CA SER A 5 8.48 -12.88 -10.51
C SER A 5 8.42 -12.80 -8.97
N PRO A 6 7.36 -12.20 -8.40
CA PRO A 6 7.46 -11.31 -7.24
C PRO A 6 8.27 -11.95 -6.12
N VAL A 7 9.45 -11.36 -5.86
CA VAL A 7 10.24 -11.71 -4.69
C VAL A 7 9.32 -11.58 -3.47
N PRO A 8 9.09 -12.65 -2.69
CA PRO A 8 8.23 -12.57 -1.53
C PRO A 8 8.78 -11.52 -0.58
N LEU A 9 7.94 -10.56 -0.21
CA LEU A 9 8.28 -9.53 0.76
C LEU A 9 8.65 -10.19 2.09
N CYS A 10 9.95 -10.30 2.34
CA CYS A 10 10.52 -10.72 3.61
C CYS A 10 11.08 -9.47 4.30
N GLY A 11 10.49 -9.09 5.43
CA GLY A 11 10.96 -7.95 6.20
C GLY A 11 12.36 -8.24 6.75
N ILE A 12 13.32 -7.35 6.49
CA ILE A 12 14.71 -7.52 6.94
C ILE A 12 15.01 -6.61 8.15
N ARG A 13 14.42 -5.41 8.17
CA ARG A 13 14.55 -4.43 9.25
C ARG A 13 13.27 -3.60 9.37
N HIS A 14 13.00 -3.08 10.57
CA HIS A 14 11.95 -2.12 10.82
C HIS A 14 12.50 -0.93 11.63
N TRP A 15 11.85 0.22 11.50
CA TRP A 15 12.11 1.41 12.29
C TRP A 15 10.83 1.84 12.99
N VAL A 16 10.97 2.40 14.19
CA VAL A 16 9.85 2.92 14.99
C VAL A 16 10.10 4.39 15.25
N PHE A 17 9.25 5.24 14.68
CA PHE A 17 9.28 6.69 14.84
C PHE A 17 8.14 7.15 15.75
N GLU A 18 8.24 8.38 16.25
CA GLU A 18 7.17 9.00 17.04
C GLU A 18 5.93 9.26 16.17
N GLY A 19 4.73 9.11 16.73
CA GLY A 19 3.48 9.18 15.96
C GLY A 19 3.15 10.55 15.34
N ASN A 20 3.82 11.61 15.78
CA ASN A 20 3.76 12.96 15.22
C ASN A 20 4.82 13.22 14.13
N THR A 21 5.70 12.25 13.86
CA THR A 21 6.72 12.35 12.82
C THR A 21 6.07 12.21 11.45
N GLN A 22 6.33 13.15 10.54
CA GLN A 22 5.88 13.04 9.17
C GLN A 22 6.70 11.99 8.42
N ASP A 23 6.02 11.10 7.67
CA ASP A 23 6.67 10.03 6.89
C ASP A 23 7.82 10.54 6.01
N MET A 24 7.68 11.72 5.40
CA MET A 24 8.74 12.36 4.58
C MET A 24 10.06 12.56 5.33
N ALA A 25 10.00 12.87 6.63
CA ALA A 25 11.18 13.16 7.44
C ALA A 25 11.97 11.89 7.80
N THR A 26 11.35 10.71 7.70
CA THR A 26 11.97 9.43 8.07
C THR A 26 12.98 8.92 7.04
N ILE A 27 12.88 9.39 5.79
CA ILE A 27 13.66 8.87 4.66
C ILE A 27 15.16 9.02 4.89
N GLN A 28 15.58 10.17 5.42
CA GLN A 28 17.00 10.45 5.64
C GLN A 28 17.60 9.47 6.64
N THR A 29 16.95 9.32 7.80
CA THR A 29 17.36 8.37 8.84
C THR A 29 17.40 6.93 8.32
N VAL A 30 16.36 6.49 7.60
CA VAL A 30 16.32 5.12 7.05
C VAL A 30 17.46 4.90 6.04
N LYS A 31 17.70 5.87 5.15
CA LYS A 31 18.79 5.78 4.18
C LYS A 31 20.15 5.74 4.86
N ASP A 32 20.42 6.63 5.80
CA ASP A 32 21.71 6.70 6.50
C ASP A 32 22.01 5.42 7.29
N ASP A 33 21.00 4.87 7.97
CA ASP A 33 21.13 3.60 8.69
C ASP A 33 21.45 2.42 7.74
N LEU A 34 20.89 2.43 6.53
CA LEU A 34 21.11 1.39 5.53
C LEU A 34 22.49 1.48 4.86
N ILE A 35 23.13 2.66 4.84
CA ILE A 35 24.51 2.80 4.33
C ILE A 35 25.46 1.89 5.11
N GLN A 36 25.23 1.72 6.41
CA GLN A 36 26.06 0.87 7.28
C GLN A 36 26.07 -0.60 6.85
N TRP A 37 25.06 -1.03 6.07
CA TRP A 37 24.91 -2.41 5.63
C TRP A 37 25.77 -2.74 4.39
N LYS A 38 26.47 -1.76 3.80
CA LYS A 38 27.36 -1.93 2.65
C LYS A 38 26.70 -2.68 1.48
N LEU A 39 25.42 -2.38 1.23
CA LEU A 39 24.65 -2.93 0.12
C LEU A 39 25.15 -2.34 -1.20
N SER A 40 25.33 -3.17 -2.22
CA SER A 40 25.89 -2.75 -3.52
C SER A 40 24.91 -1.91 -4.35
N GLN A 41 23.62 -2.25 -4.33
CA GLN A 41 22.56 -1.51 -5.01
C GLN A 41 21.31 -1.46 -4.15
N VAL A 42 20.82 -0.25 -3.90
CA VAL A 42 19.58 -0.01 -3.15
C VAL A 42 18.71 0.95 -3.95
N ILE A 43 17.49 0.50 -4.27
CA ILE A 43 16.46 1.35 -4.88
C ILE A 43 15.42 1.63 -3.81
N PHE A 44 15.27 2.89 -3.43
CA PHE A 44 14.27 3.32 -2.46
C PHE A 44 12.90 3.41 -3.14
N VAL A 45 11.93 2.61 -2.68
CA VAL A 45 10.56 2.65 -3.19
C VAL A 45 9.67 3.37 -2.19
N GLY A 46 8.95 4.40 -2.62
CA GLY A 46 8.15 5.25 -1.72
C GLY A 46 6.84 5.74 -2.32
N ASP A 47 5.89 6.04 -1.44
CA ASP A 47 4.59 6.60 -1.82
C ASP A 47 4.71 8.05 -2.30
N ALA A 48 3.66 8.53 -2.97
CA ALA A 48 3.61 9.91 -3.44
C ALA A 48 3.59 10.98 -2.34
N GLY A 49 3.44 10.57 -1.09
CA GLY A 49 3.65 11.44 0.07
C GLY A 49 5.12 11.71 0.37
N MET A 50 6.04 10.84 -0.07
CA MET A 50 7.46 10.85 0.29
C MET A 50 8.37 11.58 -0.71
N GLY A 51 7.88 11.88 -1.91
CA GLY A 51 8.65 12.42 -3.04
C GLY A 51 8.76 13.94 -3.11
N SER A 52 9.22 14.60 -2.03
CA SER A 52 9.67 15.99 -2.15
C SER A 52 10.96 16.08 -2.96
N ASP A 53 11.23 17.22 -3.59
CA ASP A 53 12.45 17.41 -4.38
C ASP A 53 13.72 17.30 -3.49
N ASP A 54 13.66 17.73 -2.24
CA ASP A 54 14.75 17.56 -1.27
C ASP A 54 15.00 16.07 -0.97
N ASN A 55 13.94 15.27 -0.82
CA ASN A 55 14.05 13.85 -0.55
C ASN A 55 14.59 13.09 -1.77
N THR A 56 14.13 13.41 -2.98
CA THR A 56 14.64 12.74 -4.20
C THR A 56 16.11 13.04 -4.43
N GLN A 57 16.54 14.31 -4.25
CA GLN A 57 17.95 14.68 -4.30
C GLN A 57 18.76 13.96 -3.21
N TYR A 58 18.23 13.91 -1.99
CA TYR A 58 18.91 13.22 -0.89
C TYR A 58 19.06 11.72 -1.18
N LEU A 59 18.02 11.06 -1.71
CA LEU A 59 18.05 9.65 -2.09
C LEU A 59 19.07 9.34 -3.20
N GLN A 60 19.38 10.29 -4.08
CA GLN A 60 20.40 10.14 -5.12
C GLN A 60 21.84 10.27 -4.63
N ARG A 61 22.09 10.84 -3.44
CA ARG A 61 23.45 10.95 -2.87
C ARG A 61 24.11 9.57 -2.76
N GLY A 62 25.41 9.49 -3.03
CA GLY A 62 26.17 8.24 -2.96
C GLY A 62 25.78 7.20 -4.02
N GLY A 63 25.18 7.62 -5.13
CA GLY A 63 24.76 6.73 -6.23
C GLY A 63 23.48 5.93 -5.94
N GLY A 64 22.69 6.37 -4.95
CA GLY A 64 21.40 5.74 -4.66
C GLY A 64 20.36 6.00 -5.75
N HIS A 65 19.40 5.08 -5.88
CA HIS A 65 18.29 5.22 -6.81
C HIS A 65 16.95 5.17 -6.08
N TYR A 66 15.90 5.64 -6.74
CA TYR A 66 14.54 5.61 -6.18
C TYR A 66 13.48 5.34 -7.25
N ILE A 67 12.33 4.86 -6.77
CA ILE A 67 11.05 4.78 -7.48
C ILE A 67 10.01 5.38 -6.54
N ILE A 68 9.44 6.54 -6.89
CA ILE A 68 8.50 7.23 -6.03
C ILE A 68 7.25 7.63 -6.81
N GLY A 69 6.07 7.41 -6.23
CA GLY A 69 4.83 7.94 -6.79
C GLY A 69 4.85 9.47 -6.86
N ARG A 70 4.21 10.08 -7.86
CA ARG A 70 3.99 11.54 -7.91
C ARG A 70 2.51 11.84 -7.92
N LYS A 71 2.10 12.82 -7.12
CA LYS A 71 0.70 13.30 -7.08
C LYS A 71 0.39 14.03 -8.39
N MET A 72 -0.46 13.45 -9.23
CA MET A 72 -0.86 14.04 -10.52
C MET A 72 -1.58 15.41 -10.42
N LYS A 73 -2.01 15.79 -9.21
CA LYS A 73 -2.84 16.98 -8.94
C LYS A 73 -2.09 18.11 -8.20
N THR A 74 -0.76 18.02 -8.04
CA THR A 74 0.04 19.07 -7.36
C THR A 74 0.13 20.36 -8.16
N GLY A 75 0.04 20.26 -9.48
CA GLY A 75 0.17 21.41 -10.35
C GLY A 75 1.61 21.76 -10.73
N GLU A 76 2.59 20.94 -10.33
CA GLU A 76 3.98 21.01 -10.78
C GLU A 76 4.07 21.01 -12.32
N ALA A 77 5.01 21.80 -12.85
CA ALA A 77 5.20 21.95 -14.29
C ALA A 77 5.53 20.61 -14.96
N ASP A 78 6.47 19.86 -14.38
CA ASP A 78 6.91 18.55 -14.87
C ASP A 78 5.74 17.56 -14.93
N VAL A 79 4.97 17.45 -13.84
CA VAL A 79 3.77 16.58 -13.78
C VAL A 79 2.75 16.98 -14.85
N ARG A 80 2.48 18.27 -15.03
CA ARG A 80 1.54 18.75 -16.07
C ARG A 80 2.03 18.43 -17.48
N GLN A 81 3.33 18.59 -17.74
CA GLN A 81 3.95 18.28 -19.01
C GLN A 81 3.88 16.77 -19.30
N ALA A 82 4.20 15.93 -18.31
CA ALA A 82 4.11 14.47 -18.42
C ALA A 82 2.70 13.99 -18.79
N LEU A 83 1.69 14.59 -18.16
CA LEU A 83 0.28 14.26 -18.41
C LEU A 83 -0.21 14.74 -19.79
N ARG A 84 0.36 15.83 -20.32
CA ARG A 84 -0.01 16.38 -21.63
C ARG A 84 0.70 15.69 -22.80
N GLN A 85 1.91 15.19 -22.56
CA GLN A 85 2.72 14.57 -23.60
C GLN A 85 2.01 13.34 -24.17
N LYS A 86 1.69 13.38 -25.47
CA LYS A 86 1.14 12.22 -26.19
C LYS A 86 2.24 11.17 -26.35
N GLY A 87 1.86 9.91 -26.38
CA GLY A 87 2.79 8.80 -26.51
C GLY A 87 2.08 7.46 -26.48
N ARG A 88 2.74 6.44 -27.03
CA ARG A 88 2.24 5.06 -27.04
C ARG A 88 2.31 4.47 -25.63
N TYR A 89 1.24 3.80 -25.24
CA TYR A 89 1.26 2.94 -24.06
C TYR A 89 1.73 1.55 -24.44
N THR A 90 2.58 0.99 -23.61
CA THR A 90 3.04 -0.40 -23.67
C THR A 90 2.27 -1.19 -22.62
N GLU A 91 1.81 -2.38 -22.99
CA GLU A 91 1.20 -3.31 -22.05
C GLU A 91 2.29 -3.90 -21.15
N ILE A 92 2.07 -3.84 -19.84
CA ILE A 92 3.01 -4.31 -18.82
C ILE A 92 2.53 -5.64 -18.22
N ALA A 93 1.22 -5.73 -17.98
CA ALA A 93 0.53 -6.92 -17.50
C ALA A 93 -0.96 -6.80 -17.88
N ASP A 94 -1.75 -7.83 -17.60
CA ASP A 94 -3.20 -7.83 -17.82
C ASP A 94 -3.85 -6.56 -17.23
N ASP A 95 -4.58 -5.83 -18.08
CA ASP A 95 -5.26 -4.57 -17.76
C ASP A 95 -4.32 -3.44 -17.27
N LEU A 96 -3.00 -3.58 -17.40
CA LEU A 96 -2.02 -2.63 -16.91
C LEU A 96 -1.09 -2.15 -18.02
N TRP A 97 -1.19 -0.86 -18.31
CA TRP A 97 -0.48 -0.21 -19.41
C TRP A 97 0.37 0.93 -18.86
N ALA A 98 1.53 1.19 -19.45
CA ALA A 98 2.37 2.31 -19.05
C ALA A 98 3.03 2.99 -20.23
N LYS A 99 3.35 4.27 -20.06
CA LYS A 99 4.22 5.00 -20.98
C LYS A 99 5.28 5.76 -20.21
N GLN A 100 6.45 5.88 -20.81
CA GLN A 100 7.53 6.69 -20.29
C GLN A 100 7.47 8.11 -20.85
N VAL A 101 7.78 9.08 -20.00
CA VAL A 101 7.98 10.48 -20.36
C VAL A 101 9.24 10.98 -19.67
N ILE A 102 10.20 11.48 -20.45
CA ILE A 102 11.40 12.12 -19.92
C ILE A 102 11.20 13.63 -19.97
N ILE A 103 11.47 14.30 -18.86
CA ILE A 103 11.36 15.76 -18.74
C ILE A 103 12.70 16.33 -18.30
N GLY A 104 13.07 17.46 -18.88
CA GLY A 104 14.34 18.12 -18.59
C GLY A 104 15.53 17.45 -19.28
N ASN A 105 16.69 18.07 -19.13
CA ASN A 105 17.96 17.66 -19.73
C ASN A 105 19.06 17.66 -18.65
N GLY A 106 20.12 16.88 -18.87
CA GLY A 106 21.28 16.81 -17.97
C GLY A 106 20.90 16.39 -16.54
N GLU A 107 21.45 17.07 -15.54
CA GLU A 107 21.22 16.78 -14.11
C GLU A 107 19.78 16.99 -13.64
N LYS A 108 18.98 17.80 -14.36
CA LYS A 108 17.56 18.03 -14.06
C LYS A 108 16.62 17.05 -14.79
N ARG A 109 17.17 16.02 -15.42
CA ARG A 109 16.39 15.02 -16.14
C ARG A 109 15.58 14.17 -15.15
N LYS A 110 14.26 14.19 -15.31
CA LYS A 110 13.31 13.35 -14.57
C LYS A 110 12.70 12.30 -15.48
N ARG A 111 12.84 11.03 -15.10
CA ARG A 111 12.19 9.91 -15.78
C ARG A 111 10.85 9.65 -15.11
N LEU A 112 9.78 10.03 -15.79
CA LEU A 112 8.41 9.83 -15.33
C LEU A 112 7.75 8.68 -16.10
N VAL A 113 6.91 7.92 -15.41
CA VAL A 113 6.15 6.81 -15.96
C VAL A 113 4.68 7.03 -15.63
N LEU A 114 3.85 7.19 -16.66
CA LEU A 114 2.40 7.28 -16.52
C LEU A 114 1.80 5.91 -16.74
N ALA A 115 1.37 5.26 -15.67
CA ALA A 115 0.70 3.98 -15.69
C ALA A 115 -0.83 4.17 -15.70
N LYS A 116 -1.53 3.19 -16.28
CA LYS A 116 -2.97 3.12 -16.44
C LYS A 116 -3.43 1.68 -16.19
N ASN A 117 -4.22 1.50 -15.14
CA ASN A 117 -4.88 0.23 -14.80
C ASN A 117 -6.37 0.32 -15.18
N ILE A 118 -6.81 -0.55 -16.08
CA ILE A 118 -8.18 -0.56 -16.62
C ILE A 118 -9.20 -1.02 -15.58
N ASN A 119 -8.86 -1.96 -14.72
CA ASN A 119 -9.74 -2.42 -13.65
C ASN A 119 -9.96 -1.34 -12.58
N GLU A 120 -8.90 -0.64 -12.20
CA GLU A 120 -9.02 0.51 -11.29
C GLU A 120 -9.76 1.68 -11.96
N GLN A 121 -9.60 1.87 -13.27
CA GLN A 121 -10.39 2.87 -14.01
C GLN A 121 -11.89 2.58 -13.88
N LYS A 122 -12.33 1.34 -14.14
CA LYS A 122 -13.74 0.93 -14.02
C LYS A 122 -14.26 1.09 -12.58
N ARG A 123 -13.44 0.75 -11.58
CA ARG A 123 -13.79 0.94 -10.16
C ARG A 123 -14.01 2.41 -9.83
N HIS A 124 -13.07 3.28 -10.20
CA HIS A 124 -13.17 4.71 -9.98
C HIS A 124 -14.37 5.33 -10.70
N GLU A 125 -14.65 4.87 -11.92
CA GLU A 125 -15.82 5.27 -12.68
C GLU A 125 -17.12 4.94 -11.94
N LYS A 126 -17.31 3.68 -11.50
CA LYS A 126 -18.47 3.27 -10.73
C LYS A 126 -18.62 4.04 -9.41
N THR A 127 -17.52 4.27 -8.69
CA THR A 127 -17.51 5.09 -7.47
C THR A 127 -17.96 6.52 -7.77
N ARG A 128 -17.47 7.11 -8.87
CA ARG A 128 -17.89 8.45 -9.30
C ARG A 128 -19.36 8.48 -9.70
N GLU A 129 -19.88 7.48 -10.40
CA GLU A 129 -21.29 7.39 -10.77
C GLU A 129 -22.20 7.37 -9.54
N THR A 130 -21.87 6.51 -8.56
CA THR A 130 -22.63 6.41 -7.31
C THR A 130 -22.58 7.73 -6.53
N MET A 131 -21.40 8.35 -6.43
CA MET A 131 -21.24 9.66 -5.81
C MET A 131 -22.05 10.73 -6.56
N THR A 132 -22.05 10.71 -7.89
CA THR A 132 -22.76 11.69 -8.72
C THR A 132 -24.26 11.59 -8.51
N ALA A 133 -24.82 10.38 -8.54
CA ALA A 133 -26.23 10.14 -8.26
C ALA A 133 -26.63 10.65 -6.87
N TYR A 134 -25.84 10.33 -5.83
CA TYR A 134 -26.05 10.83 -4.48
C TYR A 134 -26.08 12.36 -4.42
N LEU A 135 -25.11 13.02 -5.07
CA LEU A 135 -25.04 14.49 -5.07
C LEU A 135 -26.20 15.12 -5.83
N GLU A 136 -26.64 14.54 -6.95
CA GLU A 136 -27.79 15.04 -7.70
C GLU A 136 -29.07 14.98 -6.87
N THR A 137 -29.32 13.86 -6.17
CA THR A 137 -30.45 13.74 -5.24
C THR A 137 -30.36 14.75 -4.10
N ALA A 138 -29.20 14.85 -3.45
CA ALA A 138 -29.00 15.78 -2.34
C ALA A 138 -29.19 17.25 -2.76
N ILE A 139 -28.67 17.63 -3.93
CA ILE A 139 -28.83 18.98 -4.50
C ILE A 139 -30.30 19.25 -4.85
N ALA A 140 -31.01 18.28 -5.42
CA ALA A 140 -32.42 18.43 -5.76
C ALA A 140 -33.28 18.68 -4.51
N GLU A 141 -33.06 17.90 -3.43
CA GLU A 141 -33.77 18.09 -2.17
C GLU A 141 -33.48 19.45 -1.52
N ILE A 142 -32.21 19.88 -1.50
CA ILE A 142 -31.84 21.20 -0.98
C ILE A 142 -32.48 22.33 -1.78
N ASN A 143 -32.53 22.20 -3.11
CA ASN A 143 -33.10 23.23 -3.99
C ASN A 143 -34.63 23.35 -3.89
N LYS A 144 -35.34 22.33 -3.37
CA LYS A 144 -36.77 22.41 -3.04
C LYS A 144 -37.05 23.24 -1.78
N GLY A 145 -36.07 23.36 -0.88
CA GLY A 145 -36.22 24.04 0.41
C GLY A 145 -36.11 25.57 0.34
N ARG A 146 -36.52 26.25 1.42
CA ARG A 146 -36.31 27.69 1.62
C ARG A 146 -34.83 27.97 1.89
N LYS A 147 -34.35 29.16 1.50
CA LYS A 147 -32.96 29.63 1.66
C LYS A 147 -31.88 28.79 0.94
N GLN A 148 -32.25 27.77 0.14
CA GLN A 148 -31.41 27.05 -0.84
C GLN A 148 -29.91 26.99 -0.49
N ALA A 149 -29.05 27.78 -1.15
CA ALA A 149 -27.59 27.79 -0.94
C ALA A 149 -27.13 28.27 0.45
N GLU A 150 -27.97 28.99 1.19
CA GLU A 150 -27.73 29.44 2.57
C GLU A 150 -28.26 28.46 3.61
N SER A 151 -28.96 27.40 3.20
CA SER A 151 -29.43 26.38 4.13
C SER A 151 -28.26 25.67 4.83
N LYS A 152 -28.47 25.25 6.08
CA LYS A 152 -27.45 24.49 6.84
C LYS A 152 -26.99 23.23 6.09
N ALA A 153 -27.92 22.56 5.39
CA ALA A 153 -27.63 21.41 4.55
C ALA A 153 -26.73 21.78 3.36
N ALA A 154 -27.00 22.89 2.67
CA ALA A 154 -26.15 23.38 1.58
C ALA A 154 -24.73 23.72 2.05
N LEU A 155 -24.61 24.40 3.19
CA LEU A 155 -23.32 24.76 3.77
C LEU A 155 -22.52 23.52 4.19
N SER A 156 -23.16 22.55 4.84
CA SER A 156 -22.55 21.27 5.21
C SER A 156 -22.06 20.50 3.98
N LEU A 157 -22.90 20.38 2.95
CA LEU A 157 -22.56 19.66 1.73
C LEU A 157 -21.39 20.33 0.98
N ARG A 158 -21.33 21.66 0.96
CA ARG A 158 -20.23 22.44 0.39
C ARG A 158 -18.94 22.37 1.22
N ALA A 159 -19.06 22.29 2.54
CA ALA A 159 -17.91 22.14 3.44
C ALA A 159 -17.40 20.68 3.50
N HIS A 160 -18.18 19.72 3.01
CA HIS A 160 -17.80 18.31 3.05
C HIS A 160 -16.51 18.05 2.26
N ARG A 161 -15.51 17.45 2.94
CA ARG A 161 -14.15 17.23 2.43
C ARG A 161 -14.09 16.58 1.04
N ILE A 162 -15.01 15.65 0.77
CA ILE A 162 -15.02 14.87 -0.49
C ILE A 162 -15.91 15.53 -1.56
N TYR A 163 -17.08 16.01 -1.14
CA TYR A 163 -18.17 16.41 -2.05
C TYR A 163 -18.14 17.88 -2.40
N GLY A 164 -17.68 18.73 -1.48
CA GLY A 164 -17.74 20.18 -1.61
C GLY A 164 -17.13 20.71 -2.92
N LYS A 165 -16.01 20.12 -3.35
CA LYS A 165 -15.33 20.47 -4.61
C LYS A 165 -16.16 20.24 -5.89
N TYR A 166 -17.23 19.45 -5.82
CA TYR A 166 -18.13 19.16 -6.94
C TYR A 166 -19.40 20.01 -6.92
N ILE A 167 -19.53 20.95 -6.00
CA ILE A 167 -20.74 21.74 -5.83
C ILE A 167 -20.43 23.19 -6.18
N LYS A 168 -21.30 23.80 -6.97
CA LYS A 168 -21.26 25.24 -7.27
C LYS A 168 -22.60 25.88 -6.94
N VAL A 169 -22.56 27.16 -6.58
CA VAL A 169 -23.75 27.99 -6.42
C VAL A 169 -23.99 28.73 -7.73
N LEU A 170 -25.21 28.68 -8.25
CA LEU A 170 -25.62 29.45 -9.42
C LEU A 170 -25.97 30.88 -9.02
N ALA A 171 -25.97 31.81 -9.98
CA ALA A 171 -26.42 33.19 -9.74
C ALA A 171 -27.85 33.27 -9.18
N THR A 172 -28.67 32.24 -9.43
CA THR A 172 -30.03 32.09 -8.92
C THR A 172 -30.11 31.67 -7.45
N GLY A 173 -28.98 31.47 -6.76
CA GLY A 173 -28.94 31.00 -5.37
C GLY A 173 -29.16 29.49 -5.20
N LYS A 174 -29.33 28.75 -6.30
CA LYS A 174 -29.45 27.27 -6.30
C LYS A 174 -28.10 26.59 -6.30
N LEU A 175 -28.03 25.40 -5.70
CA LEU A 175 -26.89 24.52 -5.86
C LEU A 175 -26.95 23.80 -7.21
N ALA A 176 -25.79 23.58 -7.81
CA ALA A 176 -25.64 22.76 -9.00
C ALA A 176 -24.37 21.93 -8.93
N LEU A 177 -24.40 20.78 -9.61
CA LEU A 177 -23.25 19.93 -9.76
C LEU A 177 -22.23 20.57 -10.71
N ASN A 178 -20.97 20.54 -10.34
CA ASN A 178 -19.85 20.99 -11.15
C ASN A 178 -19.41 19.89 -12.11
N LYS A 179 -20.17 19.72 -13.21
CA LYS A 179 -19.92 18.71 -14.24
C LYS A 179 -18.54 18.84 -14.90
N THR A 180 -18.02 20.05 -15.07
CA THR A 180 -16.68 20.27 -15.66
C THR A 180 -15.58 19.76 -14.73
N LYS A 181 -15.73 19.95 -13.41
CA LYS A 181 -14.81 19.38 -12.42
C LYS A 181 -14.88 17.84 -12.42
N LEU A 182 -16.06 17.24 -12.47
CA LEU A 182 -16.23 15.79 -12.57
C LEU A 182 -15.55 15.21 -13.80
N GLN A 183 -15.78 15.79 -14.98
CA GLN A 183 -15.14 15.37 -16.22
C GLN A 183 -13.62 15.53 -16.17
N ARG A 184 -13.12 16.60 -15.53
CA ARG A 184 -11.67 16.78 -15.33
C ARG A 184 -11.09 15.71 -14.41
N GLU A 185 -11.79 15.33 -13.34
CA GLU A 185 -11.35 14.29 -12.42
C GLU A 185 -11.36 12.90 -13.09
N ALA A 186 -12.36 12.62 -13.94
CA ALA A 186 -12.45 11.36 -14.69
C ALA A 186 -11.23 11.07 -15.58
N ARG A 187 -10.50 12.11 -16.02
CA ARG A 187 -9.26 11.93 -16.82
C ARG A 187 -8.15 11.21 -16.07
N TYR A 188 -8.21 11.17 -14.74
CA TYR A 188 -7.21 10.57 -13.86
C TYR A 188 -7.60 9.17 -13.40
N ASP A 189 -8.78 8.65 -13.77
CA ASP A 189 -9.23 7.33 -13.34
C ASP A 189 -8.26 6.23 -13.78
N GLY A 190 -7.96 5.32 -12.85
CA GLY A 190 -7.02 4.22 -13.06
C GLY A 190 -5.60 4.66 -13.39
N LYS A 191 -5.27 5.95 -13.37
CA LYS A 191 -3.93 6.45 -13.70
C LYS A 191 -3.14 6.76 -12.44
N TYR A 192 -1.83 6.57 -12.53
CA TYR A 192 -0.87 6.99 -11.52
C TYR A 192 0.45 7.34 -12.18
N LEU A 193 1.16 8.28 -11.58
CA LEU A 193 2.43 8.79 -12.08
C LEU A 193 3.53 8.31 -11.14
N ILE A 194 4.60 7.81 -11.71
CA ILE A 194 5.79 7.32 -11.00
C ILE A 194 6.98 8.11 -11.51
N GLU A 195 7.90 8.44 -10.63
CA GLU A 195 9.20 8.99 -10.95
C GLU A 195 10.27 7.97 -10.56
N SER A 196 11.24 7.78 -11.44
CA SER A 196 12.43 6.98 -11.12
C SER A 196 13.69 7.74 -11.49
N SER A 197 14.75 7.50 -10.72
CA SER A 197 16.09 8.02 -11.00
C SER A 197 17.03 7.00 -11.64
N ASP A 198 16.60 5.75 -11.81
CA ASP A 198 17.41 4.69 -12.40
C ASP A 198 17.04 4.52 -13.88
N ASP A 199 18.01 4.70 -14.77
CA ASP A 199 17.83 4.51 -16.22
C ASP A 199 17.97 3.05 -16.67
N THR A 200 18.57 2.20 -15.83
CA THR A 200 18.81 0.79 -16.16
C THR A 200 17.56 -0.07 -15.97
N LEU A 201 16.60 0.40 -15.18
CA LEU A 201 15.32 -0.29 -14.97
C LEU A 201 14.45 -0.28 -16.23
N SER A 202 13.82 -1.41 -16.52
CA SER A 202 12.82 -1.46 -17.59
C SER A 202 11.55 -0.73 -17.17
N LEU A 203 10.72 -0.35 -18.15
CA LEU A 203 9.41 0.23 -17.89
C LEU A 203 8.53 -0.71 -17.04
N SER A 204 8.65 -2.02 -17.27
CA SER A 204 7.92 -3.04 -16.51
C SER A 204 8.37 -3.07 -15.05
N ASP A 205 9.67 -3.06 -14.79
CA ASP A 205 10.22 -3.11 -13.43
C ASP A 205 9.80 -1.88 -12.61
N ILE A 206 9.79 -0.69 -13.20
CA ILE A 206 9.34 0.54 -12.51
C ILE A 206 7.87 0.42 -12.11
N VAL A 207 7.03 -0.06 -13.03
CA VAL A 207 5.58 -0.15 -12.81
C VAL A 207 5.24 -1.26 -11.82
N LEU A 208 5.86 -2.43 -11.96
CA LEU A 208 5.65 -3.58 -11.07
C LEU A 208 6.27 -3.35 -9.69
N GLY A 209 7.47 -2.76 -9.62
CA GLY A 209 8.11 -2.35 -8.38
C GLY A 209 7.28 -1.34 -7.60
N CYS A 210 6.66 -0.38 -8.30
CA CYS A 210 5.70 0.55 -7.68
C CYS A 210 4.32 -0.07 -7.43
N LYS A 211 4.04 -1.30 -7.90
CA LYS A 211 2.80 -2.07 -7.63
C LYS A 211 2.95 -3.01 -6.42
N GLN A 212 4.16 -3.13 -5.86
CA GLN A 212 4.40 -3.73 -4.55
C GLN A 212 3.62 -3.13 -3.36
N PRO A 213 2.95 -1.94 -3.43
CA PRO A 213 2.05 -1.50 -2.38
C PRO A 213 0.95 -2.50 -2.04
N TYR A 214 0.50 -3.38 -2.94
CA TYR A 214 -0.51 -4.39 -2.55
C TYR A 214 0.04 -5.37 -1.51
N ASP A 215 1.23 -5.92 -1.74
CA ASP A 215 1.84 -6.88 -0.81
C ASP A 215 2.29 -6.21 0.48
N VAL A 216 2.79 -4.96 0.38
CA VAL A 216 3.14 -4.14 1.54
C VAL A 216 1.89 -3.78 2.35
N GLU A 217 0.80 -3.34 1.71
CA GLU A 217 -0.48 -3.05 2.35
C GLU A 217 -1.08 -4.32 2.97
N HIS A 218 -0.98 -5.46 2.27
CA HIS A 218 -1.38 -6.75 2.79
C HIS A 218 -0.60 -7.09 4.06
N ALA A 219 0.72 -6.91 4.05
CA ALA A 219 1.57 -7.10 5.22
C ALA A 219 1.21 -6.14 6.38
N PHE A 220 0.99 -4.86 6.09
CA PHE A 220 0.53 -3.89 7.10
C PHE A 220 -0.85 -4.23 7.66
N ARG A 221 -1.74 -4.78 6.83
CA ARG A 221 -3.05 -5.26 7.27
C ARG A 221 -2.88 -6.47 8.19
N THR A 222 -2.11 -7.47 7.79
CA THR A 222 -1.78 -8.64 8.63
C THR A 222 -1.18 -8.21 9.98
N LEU A 223 -0.25 -7.25 9.98
CA LEU A 223 0.29 -6.67 11.22
C LEU A 223 -0.82 -6.11 12.11
N LYS A 224 -1.67 -5.25 11.55
CA LYS A 224 -2.74 -4.56 12.29
C LYS A 224 -3.83 -5.49 12.80
N THR A 225 -4.17 -6.55 12.06
CA THR A 225 -5.34 -7.40 12.35
C THR A 225 -4.99 -8.75 12.93
N THR A 226 -4.03 -9.46 12.35
CA THR A 226 -3.75 -10.87 12.68
C THR A 226 -2.67 -10.99 13.74
N LEU A 227 -1.76 -10.02 13.79
CA LEU A 227 -0.62 -9.98 14.69
C LEU A 227 -0.79 -8.91 15.77
N ASP A 228 -2.01 -8.41 15.95
CA ASP A 228 -2.43 -7.51 17.03
C ASP A 228 -1.52 -6.29 17.25
N LEU A 229 -0.94 -5.75 16.17
CA LEU A 229 -0.23 -4.46 16.25
C LEU A 229 -1.19 -3.35 16.72
N ARG A 230 -2.49 -3.50 16.47
CA ARG A 230 -3.54 -2.63 17.00
C ARG A 230 -4.70 -3.47 17.55
N PRO A 231 -5.30 -3.09 18.68
CA PRO A 231 -4.97 -1.92 19.52
C PRO A 231 -3.71 -2.14 20.37
N ASN A 232 -2.87 -1.10 20.49
CA ASN A 232 -1.71 -1.11 21.38
C ASN A 232 -2.03 -0.31 22.65
N TYR A 233 -2.06 -0.98 23.80
CA TYR A 233 -2.38 -0.38 25.10
C TYR A 233 -1.13 -0.04 25.93
N HIS A 234 0.07 -0.20 25.36
CA HIS A 234 1.31 0.16 26.05
C HIS A 234 1.51 1.67 26.04
N THR A 235 1.88 2.23 27.19
CA THR A 235 2.19 3.65 27.36
C THR A 235 3.70 3.93 27.43
N LYS A 236 4.50 2.98 27.92
CA LYS A 236 5.97 3.10 27.97
C LYS A 236 6.59 2.84 26.60
N HIS A 237 7.51 3.72 26.17
CA HIS A 237 8.17 3.63 24.87
C HIS A 237 8.80 2.27 24.58
N ASP A 238 9.53 1.70 25.54
CA ASP A 238 10.20 0.41 25.33
C ASP A 238 9.21 -0.74 25.17
N ARG A 239 8.09 -0.73 25.90
CA ARG A 239 7.02 -1.73 25.72
C ARG A 239 6.37 -1.62 24.36
N ILE A 240 6.17 -0.40 23.86
CA ILE A 240 5.65 -0.16 22.50
C ILE A 240 6.62 -0.72 21.46
N ARG A 241 7.91 -0.40 21.57
CA ARG A 241 8.95 -0.89 20.64
C ARG A 241 9.05 -2.41 20.67
N CYS A 242 9.06 -3.03 21.85
CA CYS A 242 9.07 -4.49 22.00
C CYS A 242 7.85 -5.14 21.34
N HIS A 243 6.64 -4.61 21.55
CA HIS A 243 5.42 -5.12 20.90
C HIS A 243 5.53 -5.05 19.38
N ILE A 244 5.92 -3.90 18.83
CA ILE A 244 6.10 -3.71 17.39
C ILE A 244 7.14 -4.70 16.84
N PHE A 245 8.24 -4.90 17.56
CA PHE A 245 9.30 -5.85 17.16
C PHE A 245 8.80 -7.30 17.14
N LEU A 246 8.03 -7.73 18.15
CA LEU A 246 7.42 -9.06 18.16
C LEU A 246 6.44 -9.24 17.00
N CYS A 247 5.58 -8.25 16.74
CA CYS A 247 4.69 -8.27 15.58
C CYS A 247 5.46 -8.35 14.25
N PHE A 248 6.59 -7.64 14.15
CA PHE A 248 7.45 -7.66 12.97
C PHE A 248 8.09 -9.04 12.75
N ILE A 249 8.67 -9.66 13.80
CA ILE A 249 9.21 -11.03 13.70
C ILE A 249 8.10 -12.01 13.31
N ALA A 250 6.92 -11.90 13.93
CA ALA A 250 5.79 -12.75 13.60
C ALA A 250 5.36 -12.59 12.13
N LEU A 251 5.37 -11.36 11.59
CA LEU A 251 5.10 -11.12 10.18
C LEU A 251 6.13 -11.81 9.28
N VAL A 252 7.42 -11.75 9.63
CA VAL A 252 8.48 -12.44 8.87
C VAL A 252 8.23 -13.94 8.86
N LEU A 253 7.94 -14.55 10.02
CA LEU A 253 7.62 -15.98 10.11
C LEU A 253 6.37 -16.36 9.30
N VAL A 254 5.34 -15.51 9.34
CA VAL A 254 4.13 -15.66 8.51
C VAL A 254 4.50 -15.69 7.03
N ARG A 255 5.27 -14.71 6.53
CA ARG A 255 5.63 -14.61 5.11
C ARG A 255 6.52 -15.75 4.67
N MET A 256 7.48 -16.16 5.50
CA MET A 256 8.30 -17.35 5.25
C MET A 256 7.43 -18.60 5.15
N SER A 257 6.44 -18.75 6.03
CA SER A 257 5.54 -19.91 6.03
C SER A 257 4.63 -19.93 4.81
N GLU A 258 4.06 -18.78 4.42
CA GLU A 258 3.23 -18.66 3.22
C GLU A 258 4.03 -18.96 1.96
N THR A 259 5.26 -18.44 1.87
CA THR A 259 6.17 -18.67 0.74
C THR A 259 6.57 -20.13 0.63
N ALA A 260 6.97 -20.76 1.75
CA ALA A 260 7.44 -22.14 1.76
C ALA A 260 6.33 -23.15 1.46
N THR A 261 5.10 -22.87 1.91
CA THR A 261 3.96 -23.80 1.77
C THR A 261 3.05 -23.52 0.57
N GLY A 262 3.12 -22.32 -0.01
CA GLY A 262 2.16 -21.83 -1.01
C GLY A 262 0.73 -21.65 -0.47
N LYS A 263 0.53 -21.70 0.85
CA LYS A 263 -0.79 -21.58 1.52
C LYS A 263 -0.85 -20.25 2.28
N SER A 264 -2.04 -19.67 2.40
CA SER A 264 -2.23 -18.49 3.25
C SER A 264 -2.05 -18.83 4.72
N TRP A 265 -1.59 -17.85 5.52
CA TRP A 265 -1.38 -18.03 6.96
C TRP A 265 -2.63 -18.51 7.68
N THR A 266 -3.80 -18.00 7.31
CA THR A 266 -5.07 -18.45 7.89
C THR A 266 -5.26 -19.95 7.73
N ARG A 267 -4.97 -20.51 6.54
CA ARG A 267 -5.08 -21.96 6.29
C ARG A 267 -4.04 -22.73 7.10
N ILE A 268 -2.79 -22.27 7.11
CA ILE A 268 -1.71 -22.89 7.88
C ILE A 268 -2.10 -22.95 9.37
N ARG A 269 -2.49 -21.81 9.93
CA ARG A 269 -2.91 -21.68 11.34
C ARG A 269 -4.12 -22.54 11.65
N THR A 270 -5.15 -22.57 10.81
CA THR A 270 -6.34 -23.42 11.03
C THR A 270 -5.99 -24.89 11.06
N GLU A 271 -5.12 -25.37 10.17
CA GLU A 271 -4.70 -26.78 10.16
C GLU A 271 -3.83 -27.15 11.37
N LEU A 272 -2.89 -26.27 11.75
CA LEU A 272 -2.01 -26.52 12.90
C LEU A 272 -2.73 -26.34 14.25
N ASN A 273 -3.74 -25.47 14.35
CA ASN A 273 -4.56 -25.32 15.56
C ASN A 273 -5.41 -26.55 15.89
N ARG A 274 -5.53 -27.52 14.97
CA ARG A 274 -6.19 -28.81 15.22
C ARG A 274 -5.25 -29.84 15.87
N LEU A 275 -4.01 -29.46 16.17
CA LEU A 275 -3.10 -30.26 16.98
C LEU A 275 -3.43 -30.02 18.45
N TYR A 276 -4.02 -31.03 19.08
CA TYR A 276 -4.29 -31.01 20.50
C TYR A 276 -3.26 -31.85 21.24
N TYR A 277 -2.80 -31.30 22.36
CA TYR A 277 -2.02 -31.99 23.37
C TYR A 277 -2.99 -32.39 24.49
N GLY A 278 -3.13 -33.69 24.71
CA GLY A 278 -3.95 -34.26 25.77
C GLY A 278 -3.08 -34.88 26.87
N GLU A 279 -3.34 -34.51 28.12
CA GLU A 279 -2.76 -35.18 29.28
C GLU A 279 -3.76 -36.17 29.86
N PHE A 280 -3.35 -37.43 29.96
CA PHE A 280 -4.15 -38.51 30.50
C PHE A 280 -3.54 -38.95 31.83
N LYS A 281 -4.33 -38.87 32.91
CA LYS A 281 -3.91 -39.29 34.25
C LYS A 281 -4.54 -40.63 34.59
N PHE A 282 -3.71 -41.62 34.84
CA PHE A 282 -4.11 -42.96 35.28
C PHE A 282 -3.39 -43.30 36.58
N GLU A 283 -4.14 -43.46 37.66
CA GLU A 283 -3.64 -43.76 39.01
C GLU A 283 -2.47 -42.84 39.44
N ASN A 284 -1.22 -43.29 39.28
CA ASN A 284 0.01 -42.56 39.62
C ASN A 284 0.87 -42.15 38.41
N LYS A 285 0.34 -42.25 37.18
CA LYS A 285 1.05 -41.89 35.94
C LYS A 285 0.30 -40.81 35.18
N THR A 286 1.06 -39.84 34.68
CA THR A 286 0.58 -38.87 33.69
C THR A 286 1.22 -39.23 32.37
N VAL A 287 0.42 -39.44 31.33
CA VAL A 287 0.90 -39.67 29.97
C VAL A 287 0.40 -38.51 29.12
N ALA A 288 1.30 -37.90 28.35
CA ALA A 288 0.94 -36.85 27.42
C ALA A 288 0.97 -37.35 25.98
N GLN A 289 -0.08 -37.05 25.23
CA GLN A 289 -0.20 -37.47 23.83
C GLN A 289 -0.63 -36.30 22.95
N LEU A 290 0.06 -36.14 21.82
CA LEU A 290 -0.36 -35.27 20.74
C LEU A 290 -1.28 -36.02 19.78
N THR A 291 -2.25 -35.30 19.21
CA THR A 291 -3.11 -35.84 18.15
C THR A 291 -2.26 -36.34 16.99
N GLU A 292 -2.64 -37.47 16.38
CA GLU A 292 -1.94 -37.97 15.19
C GLU A 292 -1.97 -36.94 14.06
N LEU A 293 -0.81 -36.71 13.44
CA LEU A 293 -0.69 -35.72 12.39
C LEU A 293 -1.46 -36.16 11.14
N ALA A 294 -2.41 -35.34 10.71
CA ALA A 294 -3.08 -35.47 9.42
C ALA A 294 -2.10 -35.21 8.26
N ALA A 295 -2.42 -35.73 7.07
CA ALA A 295 -1.58 -35.54 5.88
C ALA A 295 -1.31 -34.05 5.56
N ALA A 296 -2.32 -33.19 5.74
CA ALA A 296 -2.19 -31.75 5.55
C ALA A 296 -1.17 -31.11 6.50
N GLN A 297 -1.13 -31.54 7.77
CA GLN A 297 -0.20 -31.06 8.78
C GLN A 297 1.23 -31.54 8.49
N ARG A 298 1.40 -32.82 8.12
CA ARG A 298 2.71 -33.37 7.70
C ARG A 298 3.28 -32.62 6.50
N SER A 299 2.43 -32.30 5.51
CA SER A 299 2.81 -31.49 4.35
C SER A 299 3.31 -30.09 4.76
N ILE A 300 2.67 -29.44 5.74
CA ILE A 300 3.11 -28.14 6.27
C ILE A 300 4.48 -28.27 6.95
N PHE A 301 4.66 -29.22 7.87
CA PHE A 301 5.95 -29.43 8.55
C PHE A 301 7.09 -29.73 7.57
N SER A 302 6.84 -30.58 6.57
CA SER A 302 7.81 -30.90 5.52
C SER A 302 8.21 -29.67 4.69
N ALA A 303 7.23 -28.89 4.23
CA ALA A 303 7.49 -27.66 3.46
C ALA A 303 8.27 -26.61 4.28
N LEU A 304 8.00 -26.52 5.59
CA LEU A 304 8.73 -25.64 6.51
C LEU A 304 10.09 -26.21 6.94
N LYS A 305 10.41 -27.47 6.59
CA LYS A 305 11.60 -28.21 7.06
C LYS A 305 11.70 -28.27 8.59
N ILE A 306 10.55 -28.38 9.26
CA ILE A 306 10.45 -28.50 10.71
C ILE A 306 10.18 -29.97 11.06
N LYS A 307 10.93 -30.52 12.01
CA LYS A 307 10.68 -31.87 12.51
C LYS A 307 9.31 -31.90 13.20
N PRO A 308 8.38 -32.80 12.81
CA PRO A 308 7.10 -32.91 13.47
C PRO A 308 7.28 -33.32 14.94
N PRO A 309 6.42 -32.85 15.86
CA PRO A 309 6.48 -33.27 17.25
C PRO A 309 6.13 -34.76 17.39
N SER A 310 6.71 -35.43 18.39
CA SER A 310 6.41 -36.85 18.67
C SER A 310 4.99 -37.02 19.19
N THR A 311 4.32 -38.10 18.78
CA THR A 311 2.94 -38.40 19.20
C THR A 311 2.83 -38.67 20.70
N VAL A 312 3.84 -39.29 21.30
CA VAL A 312 3.94 -39.50 22.75
C VAL A 312 5.03 -38.59 23.30
N GLN A 313 4.73 -37.93 24.41
CA GLN A 313 5.71 -37.18 25.21
C GLN A 313 5.71 -37.80 26.61
N ASP A 314 6.88 -38.27 27.04
CA ASP A 314 7.11 -38.85 28.38
C ASP A 314 7.16 -37.75 29.46
#